data_AF-W7C5J0-F1
#
_entry.id   AF-W7C5J0-F1
#
_cell.length_a   1.000
_cell.length_b   1.000
_cell.length_c   1.000
_cell.angle_alpha   90.00
_cell.angle_beta   90.00
_cell.angle_gamma   90.00
#
_symmetry.space_group_name_H-M   'P 1'
#
loop_
_entity.id
_entity.type
_entity.pdbx_description
1 polymer ?
#
loop_
_entity_poly.entity_id
_entity_poly.type
_entity_poly.pdbx_seq_one_letter_code
_entity_poly.pdbx_strand_id
1 'polypeptide(L)'
;MSNQRGENKFGKNNKKTKKSTSTLDMYYEEHIDSFVDLKTYLSEVEVHCIKKMIEKNNGNMTQAATQLGIHRSILYRKLNGYEKKE
;
A
#
# COMPACT_ATOMS: atom_id res chain seq x y z
N MET A 1 -55.35 8.19 -6.22
CA MET A 1 -54.88 6.81 -5.95
C MET A 1 -54.50 6.24 -7.31
N SER A 2 -53.29 5.83 -7.67
CA SER A 2 -52.15 5.33 -6.88
C SER A 2 -50.83 5.53 -7.65
N ASN A 3 -49.75 5.38 -6.89
CA ASN A 3 -48.35 5.70 -7.14
C ASN A 3 -47.70 5.30 -8.47
N GLN A 4 -46.75 6.17 -8.82
CA GLN A 4 -45.59 5.99 -9.69
C GLN A 4 -44.78 4.74 -9.31
N ARG A 5 -44.39 3.94 -10.31
CA ARG A 5 -43.23 3.04 -10.22
C ARG A 5 -42.39 3.24 -11.47
N GLY A 6 -41.46 4.19 -11.39
CA GLY A 6 -40.40 4.35 -12.37
C GLY A 6 -39.50 3.13 -12.33
N GLU A 7 -39.31 2.51 -13.49
CA GLU A 7 -38.30 1.48 -13.67
C GLU A 7 -36.92 2.14 -13.65
N ASN A 8 -36.15 1.85 -12.61
CA ASN A 8 -34.76 2.26 -12.46
C ASN A 8 -33.93 1.70 -13.63
N LYS A 9 -33.51 2.59 -14.52
CA LYS A 9 -32.40 2.38 -15.45
C LYS A 9 -31.13 2.22 -14.60
N PHE A 10 -30.59 1.01 -14.49
CA PHE A 10 -29.23 0.81 -13.96
C PHE A 10 -28.26 1.39 -15.00
N GLY A 11 -28.04 2.69 -14.88
CA GLY A 11 -27.09 3.44 -15.68
C GLY A 11 -25.71 2.84 -15.47
N LYS A 12 -25.22 2.11 -16.46
CA LYS A 12 -23.79 1.83 -16.62
C LYS A 12 -23.09 3.13 -17.01
N ASN A 13 -22.89 3.98 -16.01
CA ASN A 13 -22.00 5.12 -16.09
C ASN A 13 -21.08 5.06 -14.89
N ASN A 14 -19.89 4.50 -15.07
CA ASN A 14 -18.75 5.16 -14.47
C ASN A 14 -17.60 5.17 -15.45
N LYS A 15 -17.40 6.37 -16.00
CA LYS A 15 -16.26 6.80 -16.79
C LYS A 15 -15.00 6.25 -16.13
N LYS A 16 -14.17 5.51 -16.85
CA LYS A 16 -12.76 5.31 -16.49
C LYS A 16 -12.10 6.69 -16.54
N THR A 17 -12.27 7.48 -15.49
CA THR A 17 -11.40 8.62 -15.24
C THR A 17 -10.00 8.04 -15.15
N LYS A 18 -9.09 8.49 -16.02
CA LYS A 18 -7.67 8.22 -15.89
C LYS A 18 -7.24 8.70 -14.50
N LYS A 19 -7.28 7.82 -13.49
CA LYS A 19 -6.63 8.07 -12.21
C LYS A 19 -5.16 8.14 -12.55
N SER A 20 -4.50 9.21 -12.14
CA SER A 20 -3.05 9.23 -12.01
C SER A 20 -2.69 8.19 -10.95
N THR A 21 -2.70 6.91 -11.30
CA THR A 21 -2.24 5.85 -10.42
C THR A 21 -0.77 6.12 -10.18
N SER A 22 -0.39 6.24 -8.92
CA SER A 22 1.01 6.35 -8.54
C SER A 22 1.76 5.18 -9.17
N THR A 23 3.03 5.36 -9.57
CA THR A 23 3.88 4.25 -10.05
C THR A 23 3.88 3.07 -9.08
N LEU A 24 3.66 3.34 -7.79
CA LEU A 24 3.53 2.34 -6.74
C LEU A 24 2.21 1.54 -6.82
N ASP A 25 1.09 2.17 -7.15
CA ASP A 25 -0.20 1.47 -7.31
C ASP A 25 -0.11 0.50 -8.49
N MET A 26 0.54 0.92 -9.58
CA MET A 26 0.77 0.08 -10.76
C MET A 26 1.65 -1.13 -10.43
N TYR A 27 2.75 -0.93 -9.67
CA TYR A 27 3.60 -2.02 -9.22
C TYR A 27 2.83 -3.06 -8.40
N TYR A 28 2.01 -2.62 -7.43
CA TYR A 28 1.25 -3.56 -6.61
C TYR A 28 0.12 -4.24 -7.37
N GLU A 29 -0.54 -3.57 -8.31
CA GLU A 29 -1.55 -4.22 -9.18
C GLU A 29 -0.93 -5.30 -10.07
N GLU A 30 0.27 -5.05 -10.63
CA GLU A 30 0.99 -6.02 -11.46
C GLU A 30 1.48 -7.24 -10.68
N HIS A 31 1.77 -7.08 -9.38
CA HIS A 31 2.39 -8.12 -8.55
C HIS A 31 1.44 -8.71 -7.51
N ILE A 32 0.16 -8.34 -7.50
CA ILE A 32 -0.80 -8.78 -6.46
C ILE A 32 -0.91 -10.31 -6.39
N ASP A 33 -0.85 -10.98 -7.53
CA ASP A 33 -0.95 -12.44 -7.63
C ASP A 33 0.33 -13.17 -7.16
N SER A 34 1.45 -12.45 -6.99
CA SER A 34 2.71 -13.02 -6.49
C SER A 34 2.71 -13.22 -4.96
N PHE A 35 1.78 -12.59 -4.25
CA PHE A 35 1.68 -12.71 -2.80
C PHE A 35 0.83 -13.92 -2.42
N VAL A 36 1.44 -14.88 -1.73
CA VAL A 36 0.77 -16.12 -1.29
C VAL A 36 -0.32 -15.85 -0.25
N ASP A 37 -0.10 -14.86 0.61
CA ASP A 37 -1.04 -14.47 1.65
C ASP A 37 -0.94 -12.97 2.00
N LEU A 38 -1.95 -12.47 2.73
CA LEU A 38 -2.00 -11.08 3.19
C LEU A 38 -0.76 -10.69 4.02
N LYS A 39 -0.22 -11.63 4.79
CA LYS A 39 0.95 -11.39 5.64
C LYS A 39 2.19 -11.06 4.81
N THR A 40 2.37 -11.75 3.70
CA THR A 40 3.48 -11.57 2.77
C THR A 40 3.34 -10.23 2.04
N TYR A 41 2.14 -9.90 1.57
CA TYR A 41 1.85 -8.58 0.98
C TYR A 41 2.15 -7.43 1.95
N LEU A 42 1.60 -7.50 3.17
CA LEU A 42 1.82 -6.45 4.17
C LEU A 42 3.29 -6.30 4.54
N SER A 43 4.05 -7.40 4.60
CA SER A 43 5.49 -7.33 4.84
C SER A 43 6.23 -6.52 3.77
N GLU A 44 5.84 -6.65 2.50
CA GLU A 44 6.45 -5.88 1.39
C GLU A 44 6.14 -4.39 1.52
N VAL A 45 4.86 -4.07 1.75
CA VAL A 45 4.39 -2.69 1.93
C VAL A 45 5.04 -2.03 3.14
N GLU A 46 5.15 -2.74 4.26
CA GLU A 46 5.84 -2.27 5.46
C GLU A 46 7.31 -1.94 5.19
N VAL A 47 8.03 -2.84 4.50
CA VAL A 47 9.45 -2.62 4.17
C VAL A 47 9.62 -1.43 3.22
N HIS A 48 8.78 -1.32 2.20
CA HIS A 48 8.78 -0.17 1.29
C HIS A 48 8.58 1.15 2.05
N CYS A 49 7.60 1.18 2.96
CA CYS A 49 7.32 2.34 3.80
C CYS A 49 8.52 2.72 4.68
N ILE A 50 9.15 1.72 5.32
CA ILE A 50 10.35 1.92 6.15
C ILE A 50 11.50 2.50 5.33
N LYS A 51 11.81 1.93 4.15
CA LYS A 51 12.87 2.40 3.25
C LYS A 51 12.66 3.87 2.86
N LYS A 52 11.45 4.22 2.39
CA LYS A 52 11.10 5.60 2.06
C LYS A 52 11.23 6.56 3.23
N MET A 53 10.86 6.13 4.44
CA MET A 53 11.00 7.00 5.61
C MET A 53 12.46 7.23 5.98
N ILE A 54 13.31 6.21 5.86
CA ILE A 54 14.75 6.33 6.09
C ILE A 54 15.36 7.31 5.08
N GLU A 55 15.02 7.19 3.80
CA GLU A 55 15.46 8.12 2.74
C GLU A 55 15.04 9.56 3.06
N LYS A 56 13.76 9.77 3.43
CA LYS A 56 13.22 11.08 3.81
C LYS A 56 13.94 11.70 5.01
N ASN A 57 14.48 10.87 5.90
CA ASN A 57 15.23 11.30 7.09
C ASN A 57 16.76 11.20 6.87
N ASN A 58 17.23 11.19 5.62
CA ASN A 58 18.67 11.18 5.28
C ASN A 58 19.45 10.03 5.95
N GLY A 59 18.84 8.85 6.08
CA GLY A 59 19.45 7.71 6.74
C GLY A 59 19.31 7.69 8.27
N ASN A 60 18.68 8.69 8.89
CA ASN A 60 18.49 8.74 10.33
C ASN A 60 17.43 7.73 10.80
N MET A 61 17.89 6.54 11.17
CA MET A 61 17.06 5.43 11.65
C MET A 61 16.20 5.79 12.87
N THR A 62 16.73 6.59 13.79
CA THR A 62 16.02 6.99 15.01
C THR A 62 14.84 7.90 14.68
N GLN A 63 15.07 8.92 13.83
CA GLN A 63 14.02 9.83 13.40
C GLN A 63 12.97 9.12 12.53
N ALA A 64 13.41 8.24 11.62
CA ALA A 64 12.51 7.44 10.80
C ALA A 64 11.60 6.54 11.64
N ALA A 65 12.15 5.80 12.62
CA ALA A 65 11.36 4.97 13.53
C ALA A 65 10.36 5.81 14.35
N THR A 66 10.80 6.97 14.84
CA THR A 66 9.95 7.89 15.61
C THR A 66 8.78 8.40 14.77
N GLN A 67 9.02 8.81 13.51
CA GLN A 67 7.95 9.27 12.62
C GLN A 67 6.99 8.15 12.20
N LEU A 68 7.49 6.91 12.10
CA LEU A 68 6.67 5.73 11.83
C LEU A 68 5.86 5.28 13.08
N GLY A 69 6.11 5.85 14.25
CA GLY A 69 5.45 5.45 15.49
C GLY A 69 5.85 4.05 15.97
N ILE A 70 7.04 3.56 15.59
CA ILE A 70 7.54 2.24 15.98
C ILE A 70 8.87 2.35 16.72
N HIS A 71 9.19 1.34 17.52
CA HIS A 71 10.50 1.28 18.16
C HIS A 71 11.60 0.90 17.15
N ARG A 72 12.81 1.47 17.30
CA ARG A 72 13.96 1.23 16.41
C ARG A 72 14.29 -0.26 16.22
N SER A 73 14.16 -1.07 17.27
CA SER A 73 14.42 -2.52 17.16
C SER A 73 13.43 -3.24 16.24
N ILE A 74 12.19 -2.74 16.13
CA ILE A 74 11.18 -3.27 15.21
C ILE A 74 11.56 -2.92 13.78
N LEU A 75 11.99 -1.68 13.55
CA LEU A 75 12.48 -1.21 12.25
C LEU A 75 13.62 -2.11 11.75
N TYR A 76 14.65 -2.34 12.56
CA TYR A 76 15.75 -3.25 12.19
C TYR A 76 15.27 -4.67 11.94
N ARG A 77 14.37 -5.21 12.78
CA ARG A 77 13.84 -6.57 12.58
C ARG A 77 13.07 -6.71 11.27
N LYS A 78 12.31 -5.69 10.87
CA LYS A 78 11.57 -5.68 9.60
C LYS A 78 12.51 -5.61 8.39
N LEU A 79 13.59 -4.83 8.47
CA LEU A 79 14.60 -4.75 7.40
C LEU A 79 15.39 -6.05 7.26
N ASN A 80 15.87 -6.63 8.37
CA ASN A 80 16.67 -7.86 8.34
C ASN A 80 15.87 -9.07 7.80
N GLY A 81 14.54 -9.06 7.96
CA GLY A 81 13.67 -10.09 7.37
C GLY A 81 13.54 -9.98 5.86
N TYR A 82 13.83 -8.80 5.28
CA TYR A 82 13.82 -8.56 3.85
C TYR A 82 15.14 -8.91 3.19
N GLU A 83 16.28 -8.49 3.77
CA GLU A 83 17.61 -8.76 3.21
C GLU A 83 17.94 -10.27 3.10
N LYS A 84 17.24 -11.13 3.85
CA LYS A 84 17.37 -12.58 3.77
C LYS A 84 16.56 -13.26 2.67
N LYS A 85 15.77 -12.50 1.90
CA LYS A 85 14.93 -13.01 0.80
C LYS A 85 15.57 -12.85 -0.58
N GLU A 86 16.72 -12.19 -0.67
CA GLU A 86 17.56 -12.13 -1.89
C GLU A 86 18.71 -13.13 -1.82
#